data_AF-A0A177QAG5-F1
#
_entry.id   AF-A0A177QAG5-F1
#
_cell.length_a   1.000
_cell.length_b   1.000
_cell.length_c   1.000
_cell.angle_alpha   90.00
_cell.angle_beta   90.00
_cell.angle_gamma   90.00
#
_symmetry.space_group_name_H-M   'P 1'
#
loop_
_entity.id
_entity.type
_entity.pdbx_description
1 polymer ?
#
loop_
_entity_poly.entity_id
_entity_poly.type
_entity_poly.pdbx_seq_one_letter_code
_entity_poly.pdbx_strand_id
1 'polypeptide(L)'
;MIRPNKNNFQGAFFMIFAKRILPVLIGVGASAIGLSGGLMAQTPTLPPAVAISREPLELDVSKWVGCKRVPGGSLCAPAIQTGTPEIQAQLKAQQAAATAAGVKPLPPIPLTPMTCGVPMMGANNQPLARPPQGGRGPIRVLFISKGHEFEREHLLGMLDCLGDDITYAHAEHPAADVLMTPEGSKNFDVFVFYDLGGPGVLQLGPNGERNRFYPDPSPELKKGFAALLKQGKGMVFLHHASAAWTHTWPEYAEVVGGACDWYSPVTVRGILDPHHGYYPRTAQRQTVVDKSHPVVAGLGDGFDITDEAYGCAWFPESVKPILTTSFTPPDPRVNFNPQRQYSNLSTWVKVSEGSPVFYTQMGHDNNAWRVPAYQQLIRNAIKWAASPEAHAWAKANRTRIFK
;
A
#
# COMPACT_ATOMS: atom_id res chain seq x y z
N MET A 1 67.16 11.68 -21.87
CA MET A 1 68.11 12.75 -22.24
C MET A 1 67.40 13.61 -23.27
N ILE A 2 67.02 14.88 -23.11
CA ILE A 2 67.39 15.98 -22.22
C ILE A 2 66.13 16.88 -22.09
N ARG A 3 65.72 17.22 -20.86
CA ARG A 3 65.07 18.51 -20.51
C ARG A 3 66.20 19.47 -20.07
N PRO A 4 66.00 20.75 -19.68
CA PRO A 4 64.88 21.71 -19.79
C PRO A 4 65.39 23.12 -20.21
N ASN A 5 64.55 24.17 -20.13
CA ASN A 5 65.02 25.35 -19.39
C ASN A 5 63.91 26.05 -18.58
N LYS A 6 64.26 26.43 -17.35
CA LYS A 6 63.49 27.19 -16.36
C LYS A 6 64.22 28.52 -16.12
N ASN A 7 63.49 29.47 -15.53
CA ASN A 7 63.90 30.48 -14.53
C ASN A 7 63.47 31.89 -14.96
N ASN A 8 62.56 32.55 -14.23
CA ASN A 8 62.57 33.06 -12.84
C ASN A 8 63.21 34.44 -12.73
N PHE A 9 62.51 35.31 -11.97
CA PHE A 9 62.93 36.34 -11.00
C PHE A 9 62.04 37.59 -11.16
N GLN A 10 61.61 38.35 -10.16
CA GLN A 10 61.36 38.24 -8.71
C GLN A 10 61.09 39.69 -8.24
N GLY A 11 60.37 39.83 -7.12
CA GLY A 11 60.47 40.97 -6.21
C GLY A 11 59.21 41.83 -6.10
N ALA A 12 58.75 42.27 -4.92
CA ALA A 12 59.15 41.99 -3.54
C ALA A 12 58.07 42.56 -2.58
N PHE A 13 57.77 41.78 -1.51
CA PHE A 13 57.56 42.14 -0.09
C PHE A 13 56.86 43.45 0.37
N PHE A 14 55.83 43.31 1.23
CA PHE A 14 55.94 43.56 2.70
C PHE A 14 54.78 42.94 3.51
N MET A 15 55.11 42.44 4.71
CA MET A 15 54.25 41.82 5.74
C MET A 15 53.45 42.84 6.57
N ILE A 16 52.37 42.41 7.24
CA ILE A 16 52.25 42.34 8.73
C ILE A 16 50.99 41.55 9.15
N PHE A 17 51.17 40.81 10.25
CA PHE A 17 50.31 39.85 10.95
C PHE A 17 49.01 40.42 11.57
N ALA A 18 47.96 39.59 11.61
CA ALA A 18 47.16 39.37 12.83
C ALA A 18 46.39 38.04 12.78
N LYS A 19 46.82 37.08 13.61
CA LYS A 19 46.10 35.84 13.93
C LYS A 19 44.95 36.15 14.89
N ARG A 20 43.75 35.62 14.63
CA ARG A 20 42.79 35.26 15.69
C ARG A 20 42.27 33.84 15.47
N ILE A 21 42.79 32.96 16.32
CA ILE A 21 42.36 31.58 16.55
C ILE A 21 41.21 31.67 17.57
N LEU A 22 40.05 31.08 17.25
CA LEU A 22 38.96 30.89 18.20
C LEU A 22 39.06 29.47 18.78
N PRO A 23 39.20 29.27 20.10
CA PRO A 23 39.23 27.95 20.67
C PRO A 23 37.80 27.41 20.88
N VAL A 24 37.57 26.19 20.40
CA VAL A 24 36.45 25.34 20.79
C VAL A 24 36.71 24.87 22.22
N LEU A 25 35.94 25.40 23.17
CA LEU A 25 35.95 24.94 24.56
C LEU A 25 35.03 23.73 24.69
N ILE A 26 35.66 22.57 24.89
CA ILE A 26 35.05 21.32 25.34
C ILE A 26 34.71 21.51 26.83
N GLY A 27 33.44 21.71 27.13
CA GLY A 27 32.91 21.70 28.49
C GLY A 27 32.55 20.28 28.90
N VAL A 28 33.47 19.64 29.63
CA VAL A 28 33.20 18.41 30.39
C VAL A 28 32.36 18.79 31.61
N GLY A 29 31.05 18.57 31.52
CA GLY A 29 30.13 18.64 32.65
C GLY A 29 29.97 17.26 33.27
N ALA A 30 30.85 16.93 34.23
CA ALA A 30 30.63 15.83 35.15
C ALA A 30 29.41 16.13 36.02
N SER A 31 28.36 15.32 35.92
CA SER A 31 27.34 15.23 36.97
C SER A 31 27.55 13.93 37.72
N ALA A 32 28.06 14.09 38.94
CA ALA A 32 28.24 13.03 39.91
C ALA A 32 26.88 12.49 40.37
N ILE A 33 26.85 11.16 40.38
CA ILE A 33 26.05 10.24 41.17
C ILE A 33 25.47 10.88 42.44
N GLY A 34 24.16 11.11 42.42
CA GLY A 34 23.32 11.23 43.61
C GLY A 34 22.53 9.94 43.79
N LEU A 35 23.03 9.04 44.64
CA LEU A 35 22.29 7.90 45.16
C LEU A 35 21.21 8.43 46.13
N SER A 36 19.97 8.47 45.68
CA SER A 36 18.81 8.48 46.56
C SER A 36 17.82 7.46 46.04
N GLY A 37 17.67 6.37 46.80
CA GLY A 37 16.78 5.26 46.49
C GLY A 37 15.33 5.72 46.34
N GLY A 38 14.77 5.44 45.17
CA GLY A 38 13.33 5.36 44.96
C GLY A 38 13.10 4.10 44.13
N LEU A 39 12.27 3.18 44.63
CA LEU A 39 11.80 2.04 43.85
C LEU A 39 11.15 2.57 42.57
N MET A 40 11.86 2.49 41.44
CA MET A 40 11.26 2.63 40.13
C MET A 40 10.38 1.40 39.92
N ALA A 41 9.08 1.59 40.11
CA ALA A 41 8.08 0.64 39.65
C ALA A 41 8.35 0.36 38.17
N GLN A 42 8.61 -0.90 37.84
CA GLN A 42 8.70 -1.34 36.46
C GLN A 42 7.41 -0.94 35.74
N THR A 43 7.53 -0.07 34.73
CA THR A 43 6.45 0.16 33.77
C THR A 43 6.01 -1.19 33.21
N PRO A 44 4.70 -1.50 33.12
CA PRO A 44 4.26 -2.75 32.53
C PRO A 44 4.70 -2.76 31.08
N THR A 45 5.64 -3.64 30.75
CA THR A 45 6.01 -3.93 29.37
C THR A 45 4.76 -4.46 28.66
N LEU A 46 4.36 -3.80 27.57
CA LEU A 46 3.36 -4.35 26.65
C LEU A 46 3.79 -5.77 26.27
N PRO A 47 2.89 -6.77 26.27
CA PRO A 47 3.26 -8.10 25.83
C PRO A 47 3.77 -8.00 24.37
N PRO A 48 4.84 -8.72 24.02
CA PRO A 48 5.36 -8.71 22.65
C PRO A 48 4.23 -9.10 21.69
N ALA A 49 4.16 -8.38 20.56
CA ALA A 49 3.31 -8.73 19.44
C ALA A 49 3.47 -10.22 19.11
N VAL A 50 2.36 -10.89 18.83
CA VAL A 50 2.29 -12.32 18.48
C VAL A 50 3.38 -12.63 17.45
N ALA A 51 4.41 -13.35 17.88
CA ALA A 51 5.41 -13.92 17.01
C ALA A 51 4.72 -15.03 16.20
N ILE A 52 4.75 -14.92 14.87
CA ILE A 52 4.51 -16.08 14.01
C ILE A 52 5.62 -17.08 14.33
N SER A 53 5.25 -18.18 14.99
CA SER A 53 6.17 -19.27 15.30
C SER A 53 6.87 -19.74 14.02
N ARG A 54 8.19 -19.93 14.09
CA ARG A 54 8.97 -20.59 13.03
C ARG A 54 8.96 -22.12 13.16
N GLU A 55 8.17 -22.68 14.07
CA GLU A 55 7.93 -24.12 14.15
C GLU A 55 6.69 -24.52 13.32
N PRO A 56 6.68 -25.71 12.69
CA PRO A 56 5.51 -26.19 11.96
C PRO A 56 4.29 -26.28 12.88
N LEU A 57 3.10 -25.98 12.34
CA LEU A 57 1.83 -26.21 13.03
C LEU A 57 1.73 -27.67 13.50
N GLU A 58 1.29 -27.90 14.75
CA GLU A 58 0.97 -29.24 15.26
C GLU A 58 -0.35 -29.72 14.63
N LEU A 59 -0.25 -30.65 13.68
CA LEU A 59 -1.35 -31.14 12.86
C LEU A 59 -2.07 -32.36 13.46
N ASP A 60 -1.58 -32.92 14.57
CA ASP A 60 -2.25 -34.02 15.27
C ASP A 60 -3.42 -33.52 16.14
N VAL A 61 -4.63 -33.68 15.62
CA VAL A 61 -5.90 -33.30 16.25
C VAL A 61 -6.15 -33.96 17.61
N SER A 62 -5.51 -35.10 17.90
CA SER A 62 -5.66 -35.78 19.20
C SER A 62 -4.96 -35.04 20.34
N LYS A 63 -4.03 -34.12 20.01
CA LYS A 63 -3.26 -33.32 20.96
C LYS A 63 -3.86 -31.94 21.24
N TRP A 64 -4.99 -31.61 20.61
CA TRP A 64 -5.64 -30.31 20.77
C TRP A 64 -6.44 -30.27 22.08
N VAL A 65 -6.09 -29.34 22.97
CA VAL A 65 -6.75 -29.19 24.28
C VAL A 65 -7.82 -28.09 24.20
N GLY A 66 -9.07 -28.38 24.62
CA GLY A 66 -10.14 -27.37 24.77
C GLY A 66 -11.38 -27.54 23.88
N CYS A 67 -11.41 -28.55 23.00
CA CYS A 67 -12.60 -28.86 22.21
C CYS A 67 -13.54 -29.82 22.95
N LYS A 68 -14.59 -29.31 23.59
CA LYS A 68 -15.81 -30.09 23.85
C LYS A 68 -17.00 -29.40 23.21
N ARG A 69 -17.76 -30.17 22.42
CA ARG A 69 -19.01 -29.76 21.81
C ARG A 69 -20.04 -29.51 22.92
N VAL A 70 -20.56 -28.30 23.03
CA VAL A 70 -21.74 -28.04 23.88
C VAL A 70 -22.98 -28.42 23.05
N PRO A 71 -23.89 -29.28 23.53
CA PRO A 71 -25.12 -29.58 22.80
C PRO A 71 -25.92 -28.28 22.56
N GLY A 72 -26.14 -27.93 21.30
CA GLY A 72 -26.88 -26.72 20.89
C GLY A 72 -26.03 -25.47 20.60
N GLY A 73 -24.70 -25.53 20.65
CA GLY A 73 -23.81 -24.38 20.38
C GLY A 73 -22.84 -24.58 19.20
N SER A 74 -22.37 -23.46 18.64
CA SER A 74 -21.35 -23.38 17.57
C SER A 74 -19.98 -23.92 18.01
N LEU A 75 -19.21 -24.47 17.06
CA LEU A 75 -17.81 -24.87 17.25
C LEU A 75 -16.94 -23.68 17.72
N CYS A 76 -16.15 -23.87 18.77
CA CYS A 76 -15.02 -22.98 19.04
C CYS A 76 -13.96 -23.23 17.96
N ALA A 77 -13.59 -22.20 17.18
CA ALA A 77 -12.37 -22.25 16.38
C ALA A 77 -11.17 -22.36 17.34
N PRO A 78 -10.16 -23.20 17.05
CA PRO A 78 -8.98 -23.26 17.89
C PRO A 78 -8.30 -21.89 17.83
N ALA A 79 -8.19 -21.22 18.98
CA ALA A 79 -7.07 -20.31 19.15
C ALA A 79 -5.81 -21.19 19.01
N ILE A 80 -4.94 -20.89 18.04
CA ILE A 80 -3.64 -21.54 17.93
C ILE A 80 -2.91 -21.25 19.25
N GLN A 81 -2.93 -22.21 20.18
CA GLN A 81 -2.12 -22.15 21.37
C GLN A 81 -0.69 -22.44 20.95
N THR A 82 0.10 -21.39 20.77
CA THR A 82 1.55 -21.55 20.61
C THR A 82 2.16 -21.88 21.98
N GLY A 83 3.03 -22.89 22.03
CA GLY A 83 3.85 -23.22 23.21
C GLY A 83 3.54 -24.57 23.87
N THR A 84 4.54 -25.14 24.54
CA THR A 84 4.44 -26.40 25.29
C THR A 84 3.50 -26.29 26.50
N PRO A 85 3.05 -27.42 27.11
CA PRO A 85 2.20 -27.39 28.32
C PRO A 85 2.76 -26.54 29.46
N GLU A 86 4.08 -26.47 29.58
CA GLU A 86 4.80 -25.66 30.57
C GLU A 86 4.63 -24.16 30.27
N ILE A 87 4.74 -23.75 29.00
CA ILE A 87 4.50 -22.37 28.55
C ILE A 87 3.04 -21.98 28.80
N GLN A 88 2.11 -22.88 28.51
CA GLN A 88 0.68 -22.66 28.77
C GLN A 88 0.37 -22.53 30.28
N ALA A 89 1.03 -23.30 31.13
CA ALA A 89 0.92 -23.19 32.58
C ALA A 89 1.48 -21.85 33.08
N GLN A 90 2.61 -21.40 32.53
CA GLN A 90 3.20 -20.09 32.84
C GLN A 90 2.29 -18.94 32.44
N LEU A 91 1.72 -18.96 31.23
CA LEU A 91 0.79 -17.94 30.76
C LEU A 91 -0.48 -17.87 31.61
N LYS A 92 -1.05 -19.03 31.99
CA LYS A 92 -2.20 -19.09 32.91
C LYS A 92 -1.86 -18.53 34.29
N ALA A 93 -0.67 -18.85 34.83
CA ALA A 93 -0.22 -18.30 36.10
C ALA A 93 -0.04 -16.78 36.03
N GLN A 94 0.52 -16.26 34.93
CA GLN A 94 0.64 -14.81 34.69
C GLN A 94 -0.72 -14.12 34.58
N GLN A 95 -1.68 -14.72 33.88
CA GLN A 95 -3.03 -14.17 33.76
C GLN A 95 -3.79 -14.19 35.10
N ALA A 96 -3.66 -15.27 35.86
CA ALA A 96 -4.24 -15.39 37.21
C ALA A 96 -3.62 -14.35 38.16
N ALA A 97 -2.30 -14.15 38.09
CA ALA A 97 -1.60 -13.13 38.88
C ALA A 97 -2.03 -11.71 38.48
N ALA A 98 -2.15 -11.40 37.19
CA ALA A 98 -2.63 -10.10 36.71
C ALA A 98 -4.08 -9.83 37.16
N THR A 99 -4.94 -10.86 37.12
CA THR A 99 -6.34 -10.77 37.57
C THR A 99 -6.41 -10.56 39.09
N ALA A 100 -5.61 -11.30 39.87
CA ALA A 100 -5.53 -11.15 41.32
C ALA A 100 -4.96 -9.79 41.74
N ALA A 101 -4.07 -9.21 40.92
CA ALA A 101 -3.54 -7.86 41.09
C ALA A 101 -4.51 -6.75 40.65
N GLY A 102 -5.74 -7.09 40.22
CA GLY A 102 -6.75 -6.12 39.81
C GLY A 102 -6.42 -5.40 38.49
N VAL A 103 -5.51 -5.94 37.68
CA VAL A 103 -5.19 -5.42 36.33
C VAL A 103 -6.42 -5.62 35.46
N LYS A 104 -7.19 -4.56 35.25
CA LYS A 104 -8.31 -4.59 34.31
C LYS A 104 -7.77 -4.73 32.89
N PRO A 105 -8.37 -5.58 32.04
CA PRO A 105 -8.10 -5.52 30.61
C PRO A 105 -8.26 -4.07 30.17
N LEU A 106 -7.33 -3.59 29.34
CA LEU A 106 -7.52 -2.28 28.72
C LEU A 106 -8.92 -2.28 28.10
N PRO A 107 -9.73 -1.23 28.36
CA PRO A 107 -11.00 -1.12 27.67
C PRO A 107 -10.69 -1.23 26.17
N PRO A 108 -11.53 -1.94 25.39
CA PRO A 108 -11.32 -2.01 23.96
C PRO A 108 -11.19 -0.56 23.47
N ILE A 109 -10.08 -0.25 22.80
CA ILE A 109 -9.92 1.06 22.18
C ILE A 109 -11.13 1.20 21.26
N PRO A 110 -12.02 2.19 21.47
CA PRO A 110 -13.16 2.37 20.61
C PRO A 110 -12.64 2.74 19.23
N LEU A 111 -12.53 1.75 18.35
CA LEU A 111 -12.38 1.99 16.93
C LEU A 111 -13.70 2.58 16.47
N THR A 112 -13.70 3.83 16.00
CA THR A 112 -14.87 4.38 15.32
C THR A 112 -15.18 3.46 14.15
N PRO A 113 -16.33 2.75 14.15
CA PRO A 113 -16.61 1.76 13.12
C PRO A 113 -16.61 2.41 11.73
N MET A 114 -16.21 1.65 10.71
CA MET A 114 -16.32 2.10 9.33
C MET A 114 -17.79 2.38 9.02
N THR A 115 -18.08 3.55 8.46
CA THR A 115 -19.43 3.88 7.98
C THR A 115 -19.48 3.62 6.49
N CYS A 116 -20.31 2.67 6.07
CA CYS A 116 -20.51 2.40 4.65
C CYS A 116 -21.37 3.51 4.03
N GLY A 117 -20.95 4.03 2.89
CA GLY A 117 -21.69 5.05 2.13
C GLY A 117 -23.03 4.54 1.62
N VAL A 118 -23.14 3.23 1.39
CA VAL A 118 -24.41 2.54 1.09
C VAL A 118 -24.59 1.40 2.10
N PRO A 119 -25.68 1.38 2.89
CA PRO A 119 -25.92 0.30 3.85
C PRO A 119 -26.14 -1.04 3.14
N MET A 120 -25.47 -2.09 3.62
CA MET A 120 -25.75 -3.48 3.22
C MET A 120 -27.12 -3.90 3.74
N MET A 121 -27.96 -4.54 2.93
CA MET A 121 -29.34 -4.90 3.30
C MET A 121 -29.44 -6.37 3.68
N GLY A 122 -29.87 -6.69 4.90
CA GLY A 122 -30.15 -8.05 5.34
C GLY A 122 -31.24 -8.74 4.53
N ALA A 123 -31.38 -10.06 4.68
CA ALA A 123 -32.43 -10.84 4.01
C ALA A 123 -33.87 -10.37 4.36
N ASN A 124 -34.01 -9.62 5.45
CA ASN A 124 -35.24 -8.97 5.91
C ASN A 124 -35.41 -7.53 5.37
N ASN A 125 -34.59 -7.09 4.41
CA ASN A 125 -34.57 -5.75 3.85
C ASN A 125 -34.31 -4.63 4.88
N GLN A 126 -33.55 -4.95 5.94
CA GLN A 126 -33.10 -3.99 6.96
C GLN A 126 -31.59 -3.81 6.86
N PRO A 127 -31.04 -2.61 7.15
CA PRO A 127 -29.59 -2.39 7.18
C PRO A 127 -28.89 -3.35 8.15
N LEU A 128 -27.82 -4.01 7.67
CA LEU A 128 -26.97 -4.84 8.52
C LEU A 128 -26.16 -3.96 9.47
N ALA A 129 -26.24 -4.26 10.77
CA ALA A 129 -25.41 -3.60 11.79
C ALA A 129 -23.92 -3.91 11.62
N ARG A 130 -23.57 -5.05 10.99
CA ARG A 130 -22.21 -5.44 10.61
C ARG A 130 -22.24 -6.08 9.23
N PRO A 131 -21.54 -5.55 8.22
CA PRO A 131 -21.43 -6.21 6.93
C PRO A 131 -20.71 -7.56 7.06
N PRO A 132 -21.05 -8.56 6.22
CA PRO A 132 -20.33 -9.82 6.18
C PRO A 132 -18.89 -9.58 5.71
N GLN A 133 -17.94 -10.14 6.46
CA GLN A 133 -16.53 -10.13 6.09
C GLN A 133 -16.34 -10.89 4.77
N GLY A 134 -15.70 -10.25 3.79
CA GLY A 134 -15.47 -10.86 2.48
C GLY A 134 -16.61 -10.71 1.47
N GLY A 135 -17.71 -10.02 1.83
CA GLY A 135 -18.85 -9.83 0.92
C GLY A 135 -19.64 -11.11 0.62
N ARG A 136 -20.65 -11.00 -0.25
CA ARG A 136 -21.54 -12.13 -0.60
C ARG A 136 -22.13 -12.09 -2.01
N GLY A 137 -21.67 -11.16 -2.84
CA GLY A 137 -22.19 -10.98 -4.17
C GLY A 137 -21.55 -11.85 -5.25
N PRO A 138 -22.13 -11.86 -6.45
CA PRO A 138 -21.69 -12.74 -7.53
C PRO A 138 -20.35 -12.34 -8.17
N ILE A 139 -19.91 -11.09 -8.04
CA ILE A 139 -18.62 -10.64 -8.60
C ILE A 139 -17.51 -11.07 -7.66
N ARG A 140 -16.63 -11.95 -8.13
CA ARG A 140 -15.55 -12.53 -7.32
C ARG A 140 -14.28 -11.74 -7.51
N VAL A 141 -13.75 -11.17 -6.44
CA VAL A 141 -12.59 -10.29 -6.45
C VAL A 141 -11.41 -10.96 -5.76
N LEU A 142 -10.24 -10.91 -6.38
CA LEU A 142 -8.98 -11.10 -5.68
C LEU A 142 -8.44 -9.73 -5.27
N PHE A 143 -8.50 -9.43 -3.98
CA PHE A 143 -7.88 -8.24 -3.39
C PHE A 143 -6.43 -8.56 -3.02
N ILE A 144 -5.50 -7.71 -3.45
CA ILE A 144 -4.06 -7.92 -3.35
C ILE A 144 -3.44 -6.75 -2.61
N SER A 145 -2.62 -7.03 -1.60
CA SER A 145 -1.92 -5.99 -0.83
C SER A 145 -0.50 -6.40 -0.48
N LYS A 146 0.13 -5.58 0.40
CA LYS A 146 1.52 -5.66 0.91
C LYS A 146 2.49 -4.81 0.07
N GLY A 147 3.71 -4.62 0.57
CA GLY A 147 4.75 -3.80 -0.06
C GLY A 147 4.80 -2.37 0.47
N HIS A 148 3.66 -1.82 0.89
CA HIS A 148 3.52 -0.57 1.62
C HIS A 148 2.70 -0.79 2.90
N GLU A 149 2.90 0.03 3.92
CA GLU A 149 2.15 -0.02 5.18
C GLU A 149 0.75 0.57 5.03
N PHE A 150 -0.22 0.04 5.80
CA PHE A 150 -1.62 0.47 5.82
C PHE A 150 -2.35 -0.04 7.07
N GLU A 151 -3.43 0.64 7.48
CA GLU A 151 -4.26 0.22 8.61
C GLU A 151 -5.22 -0.91 8.22
N ARG A 152 -4.76 -2.16 8.39
CA ARG A 152 -5.47 -3.40 8.02
C ARG A 152 -6.96 -3.39 8.35
N GLU A 153 -7.33 -3.11 9.60
CA GLU A 153 -8.73 -3.15 10.05
C GLU A 153 -9.62 -2.14 9.33
N HIS A 154 -9.09 -0.94 9.05
CA HIS A 154 -9.84 0.11 8.36
C HIS A 154 -9.99 -0.20 6.88
N LEU A 155 -8.94 -0.73 6.24
CA LEU A 155 -8.98 -1.12 4.84
C LEU A 155 -9.96 -2.27 4.62
N LEU A 156 -9.88 -3.33 5.44
CA LEU A 156 -10.82 -4.45 5.37
C LEU A 156 -12.25 -4.00 5.67
N GLY A 157 -12.45 -3.11 6.65
CA GLY A 157 -13.75 -2.50 6.91
C GLY A 157 -14.34 -1.75 5.71
N MET A 158 -13.49 -1.07 4.92
CA MET A 158 -13.92 -0.43 3.67
C MET A 158 -14.29 -1.46 2.60
N LEU A 159 -13.51 -2.55 2.46
CA LEU A 159 -13.83 -3.62 1.52
C LEU A 159 -15.16 -4.30 1.87
N ASP A 160 -15.44 -4.51 3.15
CA ASP A 160 -16.74 -5.01 3.63
C ASP A 160 -17.90 -4.05 3.31
N CYS A 161 -17.60 -2.75 3.10
CA CYS A 161 -18.56 -1.75 2.64
C CYS A 161 -18.77 -1.72 1.12
N LEU A 162 -18.14 -2.60 0.32
CA LEU A 162 -18.33 -2.63 -1.14
C LEU A 162 -19.64 -3.30 -1.60
N GLY A 163 -20.43 -3.83 -0.65
CA GLY A 163 -21.84 -4.14 -0.85
C GLY A 163 -22.17 -5.57 -1.26
N ASP A 164 -23.41 -5.75 -1.68
CA ASP A 164 -24.03 -7.06 -1.93
C ASP A 164 -23.70 -7.66 -3.31
N ASP A 165 -23.03 -6.90 -4.18
CA ASP A 165 -22.67 -7.35 -5.53
C ASP A 165 -21.29 -8.01 -5.61
N ILE A 166 -20.47 -7.83 -4.57
CA ILE A 166 -19.06 -8.23 -4.55
C ILE A 166 -18.81 -9.25 -3.45
N THR A 167 -18.01 -10.27 -3.76
CA THR A 167 -17.34 -11.14 -2.80
C THR A 167 -15.85 -11.03 -3.05
N TYR A 168 -15.02 -10.88 -2.01
CA TYR A 168 -13.58 -10.77 -2.16
C TYR A 168 -12.83 -11.81 -1.34
N ALA A 169 -11.71 -12.29 -1.90
CA ALA A 169 -10.67 -12.98 -1.17
C ALA A 169 -9.44 -12.06 -1.07
N HIS A 170 -8.73 -12.09 0.05
CA HIS A 170 -7.52 -11.31 0.25
C HIS A 170 -6.29 -12.21 0.14
N ALA A 171 -5.34 -11.84 -0.72
CA ALA A 171 -4.02 -12.45 -0.79
C ALA A 171 -2.92 -11.38 -0.69
N GLU A 172 -1.84 -11.70 0.00
CA GLU A 172 -0.67 -10.83 0.09
C GLU A 172 0.51 -11.43 -0.70
N HIS A 173 1.44 -10.58 -1.14
CA HIS A 173 2.72 -11.05 -1.71
C HIS A 173 3.54 -11.91 -0.74
N PRO A 174 4.24 -12.96 -1.20
CA PRO A 174 4.31 -13.47 -2.57
C PRO A 174 3.21 -14.48 -2.92
N ALA A 175 2.26 -14.79 -2.01
CA ALA A 175 1.21 -15.76 -2.30
C ALA A 175 0.28 -15.29 -3.43
N ALA A 176 0.05 -13.98 -3.53
CA ALA A 176 -0.71 -13.37 -4.62
C ALA A 176 -0.11 -13.67 -6.01
N ASP A 177 1.22 -13.75 -6.14
CA ASP A 177 1.89 -14.02 -7.42
C ASP A 177 1.46 -15.34 -8.04
N VAL A 178 1.23 -16.37 -7.22
CA VAL A 178 0.78 -17.70 -7.65
C VAL A 178 -0.64 -17.65 -8.23
N LEU A 179 -1.46 -16.71 -7.77
CA LEU A 179 -2.84 -16.50 -8.23
C LEU A 179 -2.92 -15.63 -9.49
N MET A 180 -1.86 -14.89 -9.83
CA MET A 180 -1.75 -14.06 -11.02
C MET A 180 -1.43 -14.87 -12.29
N THR A 181 -2.16 -15.97 -12.49
CA THR A 181 -2.06 -16.84 -13.67
C THR A 181 -3.46 -17.20 -14.16
N PRO A 182 -3.65 -17.58 -15.44
CA PRO A 182 -4.96 -18.03 -15.93
C PRO A 182 -5.58 -19.13 -15.06
N GLU A 183 -4.77 -20.10 -14.61
CA GLU A 183 -5.20 -21.18 -13.73
C GLU A 183 -5.63 -20.67 -12.35
N GLY A 184 -4.78 -19.87 -11.69
CA GLY A 184 -5.08 -19.29 -10.37
C GLY A 184 -6.26 -18.31 -10.39
N SER A 185 -6.55 -17.71 -11.55
CA SER A 185 -7.61 -16.72 -11.71
C SER A 185 -9.02 -17.28 -11.95
N LYS A 186 -9.20 -18.60 -12.08
CA LYS A 186 -10.50 -19.22 -12.44
C LYS A 186 -11.64 -18.82 -11.49
N ASN A 187 -11.29 -18.58 -10.23
CA ASN A 187 -12.24 -18.22 -9.19
C ASN A 187 -12.48 -16.71 -9.05
N PHE A 188 -11.84 -15.88 -9.88
CA PHE A 188 -11.87 -14.43 -9.76
C PHE A 188 -12.22 -13.78 -11.09
N ASP A 189 -13.12 -12.81 -11.05
CA ASP A 189 -13.56 -12.03 -12.20
C ASP A 189 -12.71 -10.76 -12.32
N VAL A 190 -12.33 -10.17 -11.19
CA VAL A 190 -11.55 -8.92 -11.09
C VAL A 190 -10.40 -9.06 -10.11
N PHE A 191 -9.26 -8.45 -10.44
CA PHE A 191 -8.12 -8.29 -9.55
C PHE A 191 -8.07 -6.84 -9.08
N VAL A 192 -8.03 -6.63 -7.76
CA VAL A 192 -7.91 -5.31 -7.13
C VAL A 192 -6.55 -5.22 -6.45
N PHE A 193 -5.74 -4.26 -6.89
CA PHE A 193 -4.36 -4.06 -6.47
C PHE A 193 -4.28 -2.86 -5.52
N TYR A 194 -4.04 -3.14 -4.24
CA TYR A 194 -3.63 -2.19 -3.20
C TYR A 194 -2.25 -2.60 -2.67
N ASP A 195 -1.37 -3.03 -3.56
CA ASP A 195 -0.04 -3.54 -3.28
C ASP A 195 1.04 -2.61 -3.83
N LEU A 196 2.25 -2.74 -3.30
CA LEU A 196 3.45 -2.18 -3.90
C LEU A 196 4.39 -3.36 -4.19
N GLY A 197 4.12 -4.05 -5.31
CA GLY A 197 4.93 -5.18 -5.76
C GLY A 197 6.39 -4.77 -6.00
N GLY A 198 7.34 -5.53 -5.45
CA GLY A 198 8.76 -5.24 -5.61
C GLY A 198 9.22 -3.87 -5.11
N PRO A 199 9.00 -3.50 -3.82
CA PRO A 199 9.41 -2.20 -3.24
C PRO A 199 10.93 -1.96 -3.20
N GLY A 200 11.71 -2.92 -3.68
CA GLY A 200 13.14 -3.01 -3.43
C GLY A 200 13.48 -3.37 -1.98
N VAL A 201 14.68 -3.90 -1.79
CA VAL A 201 15.25 -4.29 -0.51
C VAL A 201 16.29 -3.26 -0.12
N LEU A 202 16.09 -2.59 1.01
CA LEU A 202 17.10 -1.70 1.58
C LEU A 202 18.30 -2.53 2.04
N GLN A 203 19.47 -2.20 1.51
CA GLN A 203 20.76 -2.75 1.88
C GLN A 203 21.61 -1.63 2.50
N LEU A 204 22.12 -1.89 3.69
CA LEU A 204 23.06 -0.99 4.35
C LEU A 204 24.48 -1.36 3.93
N GLY A 205 25.18 -0.41 3.33
CA GLY A 205 26.59 -0.55 2.98
C GLY A 205 27.51 -0.48 4.19
N PRO A 206 28.79 -0.88 4.06
CA PRO A 206 29.77 -0.87 5.15
C PRO A 206 29.96 0.48 5.85
N ASN A 207 29.65 1.59 5.15
CA ASN A 207 29.79 2.96 5.63
C ASN A 207 28.45 3.60 6.03
N GLY A 208 27.37 2.81 6.17
CA GLY A 208 26.04 3.31 6.48
C GLY A 208 25.26 3.86 5.27
N GLU A 209 25.81 3.71 4.06
CA GLU A 209 25.11 4.05 2.82
C GLU A 209 23.82 3.22 2.66
N ARG A 210 22.73 3.88 2.29
CA ARG A 210 21.43 3.25 2.07
C ARG A 210 21.25 2.97 0.59
N ASN A 211 21.57 1.75 0.16
CA ASN A 211 21.33 1.29 -1.20
C ASN A 211 20.01 0.52 -1.25
N ARG A 212 19.30 0.57 -2.38
CA ARG A 212 18.09 -0.23 -2.56
C ARG A 212 18.27 -1.12 -3.78
N PHE A 213 18.17 -2.42 -3.56
CA PHE A 213 18.21 -3.42 -4.61
C PHE A 213 16.79 -3.77 -5.04
N TYR A 214 16.48 -3.67 -6.33
CA TYR A 214 15.17 -4.00 -6.87
C TYR A 214 15.24 -5.37 -7.55
N PRO A 215 14.71 -6.43 -6.91
CA PRO A 215 14.64 -7.72 -7.57
C PRO A 215 13.66 -7.67 -8.73
N ASP A 216 14.00 -8.38 -9.80
CA ASP A 216 13.05 -8.66 -10.87
C ASP A 216 11.85 -9.47 -10.34
N PRO A 217 10.62 -9.18 -10.78
CA PRO A 217 9.51 -10.12 -10.59
C PRO A 217 9.83 -11.45 -11.27
N SER A 218 9.31 -12.56 -10.72
CA SER A 218 9.61 -13.89 -11.25
C SER A 218 9.15 -14.04 -12.72
N PRO A 219 9.84 -14.87 -13.53
CA PRO A 219 9.41 -15.16 -14.89
C PRO A 219 7.97 -15.69 -14.96
N GLU A 220 7.57 -16.47 -13.97
CA GLU A 220 6.22 -17.04 -13.85
C GLU A 220 5.17 -15.96 -13.63
N LEU A 221 5.46 -14.99 -12.75
CA LEU A 221 4.60 -13.82 -12.52
C LEU A 221 4.49 -12.97 -13.79
N LYS A 222 5.63 -12.63 -14.41
CA LYS A 222 5.68 -11.85 -15.66
C LYS A 222 4.83 -12.51 -16.75
N LYS A 223 4.97 -13.83 -16.93
CA LYS A 223 4.21 -14.62 -17.91
C LYS A 223 2.72 -14.72 -17.55
N GLY A 224 2.40 -15.01 -16.30
CA GLY A 224 1.04 -15.18 -15.81
C GLY A 224 0.21 -13.91 -15.91
N PHE A 225 0.76 -12.79 -15.44
CA PHE A 225 0.12 -11.48 -15.50
C PHE A 225 -0.15 -11.05 -16.94
N ALA A 226 0.84 -11.20 -17.84
CA ALA A 226 0.65 -10.92 -19.26
C ALA A 226 -0.44 -11.80 -19.90
N ALA A 227 -0.52 -13.09 -19.51
CA ALA A 227 -1.57 -13.99 -20.00
C ALA A 227 -2.97 -13.59 -19.51
N LEU A 228 -3.12 -13.16 -18.25
CA LEU A 228 -4.38 -12.64 -17.72
C LEU A 228 -4.83 -11.39 -18.47
N LEU A 229 -3.89 -10.49 -18.75
CA LEU A 229 -4.17 -9.27 -19.49
C LEU A 229 -4.65 -9.57 -20.91
N LYS A 230 -4.00 -10.52 -21.59
CA LYS A 230 -4.38 -11.02 -22.92
C LYS A 230 -5.74 -11.75 -22.90
N GLN A 231 -6.07 -12.47 -21.84
CA GLN A 231 -7.37 -13.11 -21.66
C GLN A 231 -8.49 -12.09 -21.44
N GLY A 232 -8.15 -10.90 -20.93
CA GLY A 232 -9.08 -9.81 -20.71
C GLY A 232 -9.63 -9.72 -19.29
N LYS A 233 -8.90 -10.23 -18.29
CA LYS A 233 -9.31 -10.18 -16.88
C LYS A 233 -9.46 -8.73 -16.40
N GLY A 234 -10.50 -8.42 -15.62
CA GLY A 234 -10.69 -7.07 -15.09
C GLY A 234 -9.60 -6.69 -14.10
N MET A 235 -9.03 -5.49 -14.22
CA MET A 235 -7.96 -5.00 -13.35
C MET A 235 -8.31 -3.63 -12.74
N VAL A 236 -8.16 -3.50 -11.43
CA VAL A 236 -8.42 -2.27 -10.68
C VAL A 236 -7.20 -1.96 -9.82
N PHE A 237 -6.51 -0.86 -10.10
CA PHE A 237 -5.30 -0.44 -9.39
C PHE A 237 -5.59 0.76 -8.50
N LEU A 238 -5.12 0.69 -7.26
CA LEU A 238 -5.42 1.67 -6.23
C LEU A 238 -4.12 2.28 -5.69
N HIS A 239 -4.10 3.60 -5.60
CA HIS A 239 -3.10 4.37 -4.88
C HIS A 239 -1.65 4.00 -5.22
N HIS A 240 -0.91 3.39 -4.28
CA HIS A 240 0.50 3.01 -4.45
C HIS A 240 0.74 1.81 -5.38
N ALA A 241 -0.30 1.19 -5.93
CA ALA A 241 -0.16 0.16 -6.97
C ALA A 241 0.55 0.68 -8.23
N SER A 242 0.49 1.99 -8.51
CA SER A 242 1.29 2.61 -9.58
C SER A 242 2.80 2.63 -9.31
N ALA A 243 3.25 2.28 -8.10
CA ALA A 243 4.66 2.20 -7.73
C ALA A 243 5.22 0.78 -7.75
N ALA A 244 4.43 -0.22 -8.14
CA ALA A 244 4.90 -1.60 -8.23
C ALA A 244 5.87 -1.81 -9.41
N TRP A 245 7.01 -2.45 -9.13
CA TRP A 245 8.05 -2.86 -10.09
C TRP A 245 8.54 -1.78 -11.06
N THR A 246 8.43 -0.50 -10.71
CA THR A 246 8.78 0.63 -11.58
C THR A 246 10.23 0.65 -12.04
N HIS A 247 11.14 0.02 -11.29
CA HIS A 247 12.57 -0.08 -11.62
C HIS A 247 12.94 -1.28 -12.50
N THR A 248 12.10 -2.32 -12.56
CA THR A 248 12.48 -3.62 -13.15
C THR A 248 11.46 -4.17 -14.15
N TRP A 249 10.30 -3.54 -14.27
CA TRP A 249 9.23 -4.00 -15.15
C TRP A 249 8.48 -2.84 -15.81
N PRO A 250 9.08 -2.20 -16.83
CA PRO A 250 8.47 -1.03 -17.48
C PRO A 250 7.10 -1.33 -18.11
N GLU A 251 6.86 -2.56 -18.58
CA GLU A 251 5.55 -2.97 -19.08
C GLU A 251 4.44 -2.88 -18.02
N TYR A 252 4.76 -3.02 -16.72
CA TYR A 252 3.77 -2.85 -15.66
C TYR A 252 3.24 -1.41 -15.60
N ALA A 253 4.13 -0.41 -15.70
CA ALA A 253 3.75 1.01 -15.78
C ALA A 253 2.86 1.28 -17.01
N GLU A 254 3.18 0.64 -18.15
CA GLU A 254 2.33 0.69 -19.33
C GLU A 254 0.95 0.06 -19.08
N VAL A 255 0.85 -1.03 -18.31
CA VAL A 255 -0.44 -1.63 -17.96
C VAL A 255 -1.30 -0.70 -17.12
N VAL A 256 -0.71 -0.02 -16.12
CA VAL A 256 -1.42 0.90 -15.23
C VAL A 256 -1.79 2.20 -15.94
N GLY A 257 -0.92 2.72 -16.81
CA GLY A 257 -1.07 4.05 -17.44
C GLY A 257 -0.25 5.14 -16.76
N GLY A 258 0.80 4.75 -16.03
CA GLY A 258 1.70 5.66 -15.34
C GLY A 258 2.56 4.96 -14.30
N ALA A 259 3.50 5.69 -13.71
CA ALA A 259 4.40 5.17 -12.67
C ALA A 259 4.72 6.22 -11.61
N CYS A 260 4.78 5.78 -10.35
CA CYS A 260 5.31 6.55 -9.22
C CYS A 260 6.53 5.86 -8.61
N ASP A 261 7.44 6.62 -7.99
CA ASP A 261 8.50 6.07 -7.15
C ASP A 261 9.08 7.17 -6.25
N TRP A 262 9.30 6.84 -4.99
CA TRP A 262 9.81 7.77 -3.97
C TRP A 262 11.11 7.28 -3.31
N TYR A 263 11.64 6.16 -3.78
CA TYR A 263 12.79 5.51 -3.18
C TYR A 263 14.09 5.78 -3.94
N SER A 264 14.03 5.87 -5.28
CA SER A 264 15.21 6.10 -6.12
C SER A 264 14.83 6.79 -7.43
N PRO A 265 15.76 7.49 -8.09
CA PRO A 265 15.55 7.97 -9.46
C PRO A 265 15.11 6.83 -10.37
N VAL A 266 14.10 7.07 -11.20
CA VAL A 266 13.49 6.04 -12.06
C VAL A 266 13.36 6.56 -13.49
N THR A 267 13.60 5.69 -14.47
CA THR A 267 13.43 6.03 -15.89
C THR A 267 12.09 5.52 -16.37
N VAL A 268 11.18 6.43 -16.72
CA VAL A 268 9.85 6.09 -17.25
C VAL A 268 9.73 6.66 -18.66
N ARG A 269 9.51 5.76 -19.65
CA ARG A 269 9.47 6.10 -21.08
C ARG A 269 10.70 6.88 -21.57
N GLY A 270 11.89 6.48 -21.12
CA GLY A 270 13.17 7.08 -21.52
C GLY A 270 13.51 8.40 -20.84
N ILE A 271 12.64 8.91 -19.95
CA ILE A 271 12.89 10.12 -19.16
C ILE A 271 13.28 9.69 -17.75
N LEU A 272 14.47 10.10 -17.31
CA LEU A 272 14.93 9.89 -15.93
C LEU A 272 14.35 10.96 -15.02
N ASP A 273 13.43 10.55 -14.14
CA ASP A 273 12.91 11.40 -13.08
C ASP A 273 13.77 11.22 -11.83
N PRO A 274 14.31 12.32 -11.26
CA PRO A 274 15.15 12.24 -10.06
C PRO A 274 14.33 11.84 -8.83
N HIS A 275 13.07 12.27 -8.79
CA HIS A 275 12.09 12.02 -7.74
C HIS A 275 10.69 11.94 -8.37
N HIS A 276 9.70 11.50 -7.61
CA HIS A 276 8.29 11.81 -7.83
C HIS A 276 7.72 12.46 -6.58
N GLY A 277 6.66 13.25 -6.73
CA GLY A 277 6.07 14.03 -5.64
C GLY A 277 4.96 13.27 -4.93
N TYR A 278 4.95 13.35 -3.60
CA TYR A 278 3.81 12.98 -2.76
C TYR A 278 3.54 14.09 -1.74
N TYR A 279 2.26 14.35 -1.49
CA TYR A 279 1.81 15.45 -0.65
C TYR A 279 0.76 14.92 0.31
N PRO A 280 1.16 14.53 1.54
CA PRO A 280 0.27 13.87 2.47
C PRO A 280 -0.83 14.82 2.96
N ARG A 281 -2.02 14.26 3.21
CA ARG A 281 -3.17 14.97 3.82
C ARG A 281 -3.52 16.28 3.09
N THR A 282 -3.56 16.22 1.77
CA THR A 282 -3.87 17.34 0.89
C THR A 282 -5.37 17.37 0.60
N ALA A 283 -6.02 18.49 0.91
CA ALA A 283 -7.41 18.74 0.52
C ALA A 283 -7.49 18.97 -1.00
N GLN A 284 -8.37 18.23 -1.66
CA GLN A 284 -8.52 18.25 -3.12
C GLN A 284 -9.95 17.98 -3.55
N ARG A 285 -10.42 18.73 -4.55
CA ARG A 285 -11.66 18.45 -5.26
C ARG A 285 -11.37 17.47 -6.39
N GLN A 286 -12.03 16.33 -6.37
CA GLN A 286 -12.07 15.41 -7.51
C GLN A 286 -13.23 15.81 -8.41
N THR A 287 -12.95 16.06 -9.69
CA THR A 287 -13.94 16.51 -10.66
C THR A 287 -14.19 15.43 -11.69
N VAL A 288 -15.45 15.09 -11.92
CA VAL A 288 -15.87 14.13 -12.96
C VAL A 288 -15.72 14.77 -14.34
N VAL A 289 -14.94 14.12 -15.21
CA VAL A 289 -14.71 14.61 -16.59
C VAL A 289 -15.52 13.87 -17.64
N ASP A 290 -15.90 12.61 -17.40
CA ASP A 290 -16.83 11.84 -18.23
C ASP A 290 -18.02 11.35 -17.40
N LYS A 291 -19.08 12.17 -17.36
CA LYS A 291 -20.32 11.89 -16.61
C LYS A 291 -21.10 10.68 -17.12
N SER A 292 -20.83 10.23 -18.35
CA SER A 292 -21.52 9.08 -18.94
C SER A 292 -20.92 7.74 -18.50
N HIS A 293 -19.71 7.76 -17.96
CA HIS A 293 -19.01 6.52 -17.63
C HIS A 293 -19.64 5.84 -16.40
N PRO A 294 -19.91 4.52 -16.43
CA PRO A 294 -20.55 3.81 -15.32
C PRO A 294 -19.77 3.89 -14.00
N VAL A 295 -18.45 4.09 -14.07
CA VAL A 295 -17.58 4.25 -12.89
C VAL A 295 -17.96 5.45 -12.03
N VAL A 296 -18.52 6.52 -12.61
CA VAL A 296 -18.90 7.74 -11.88
C VAL A 296 -20.39 7.82 -11.58
N ALA A 297 -21.14 6.74 -11.83
CA ALA A 297 -22.57 6.69 -11.54
C ALA A 297 -22.82 7.02 -10.06
N GLY A 298 -23.66 8.03 -9.81
CA GLY A 298 -24.00 8.50 -8.47
C GLY A 298 -23.02 9.50 -7.84
N LEU A 299 -21.92 9.86 -8.51
CA LEU A 299 -20.93 10.81 -7.98
C LEU A 299 -21.20 12.28 -8.35
N GLY A 300 -22.18 12.56 -9.20
CA GLY A 300 -22.50 13.91 -9.66
C GLY A 300 -21.33 14.57 -10.41
N ASP A 301 -20.98 15.79 -10.03
CA ASP A 301 -19.82 16.52 -10.58
C ASP A 301 -18.48 16.10 -9.95
N GLY A 302 -18.50 15.17 -8.99
CA GLY A 302 -17.36 14.72 -8.22
C GLY A 302 -17.50 15.01 -6.74
N PHE A 303 -16.40 14.90 -5.99
CA PHE A 303 -16.41 14.94 -4.53
C PHE A 303 -15.12 15.51 -3.96
N ASP A 304 -15.19 15.98 -2.72
CA ASP A 304 -14.04 16.47 -1.98
C ASP A 304 -13.43 15.36 -1.13
N ILE A 305 -12.11 15.35 -1.05
CA ILE A 305 -11.35 14.38 -0.27
C ILE A 305 -10.07 15.02 0.26
N THR A 306 -9.66 14.63 1.46
CA THR A 306 -8.32 14.94 1.99
C THR A 306 -7.52 13.66 2.00
N ASP A 307 -6.49 13.60 1.19
CA ASP A 307 -5.72 12.38 0.92
C ASP A 307 -4.31 12.74 0.43
N GLU A 308 -3.46 11.75 0.21
CA GLU A 308 -2.17 11.95 -0.43
C GLU A 308 -2.32 12.34 -1.91
N ALA A 309 -1.76 13.49 -2.29
CA ALA A 309 -1.72 13.94 -3.69
C ALA A 309 -0.39 13.56 -4.36
N TYR A 310 -0.42 13.15 -5.63
CA TYR A 310 0.77 12.73 -6.38
C TYR A 310 1.16 13.71 -7.48
N GLY A 311 2.47 13.82 -7.67
CA GLY A 311 3.10 14.31 -8.89
C GLY A 311 3.98 13.20 -9.45
N CYS A 312 3.40 12.32 -10.28
CA CYS A 312 4.08 11.17 -10.86
C CYS A 312 4.08 11.17 -12.40
N ALA A 313 4.77 10.20 -12.98
CA ALA A 313 4.88 9.98 -14.41
C ALA A 313 3.59 9.40 -15.02
N TRP A 314 2.55 10.23 -15.18
CA TRP A 314 1.27 9.84 -15.80
C TRP A 314 1.32 9.88 -17.33
N PHE A 315 0.51 9.03 -17.99
CA PHE A 315 0.43 8.91 -19.46
C PHE A 315 -0.94 9.39 -20.00
N PRO A 316 -1.27 10.70 -19.88
CA PRO A 316 -2.60 11.21 -20.24
C PRO A 316 -3.02 10.92 -21.69
N GLU A 317 -2.07 10.76 -22.60
CA GLU A 317 -2.29 10.41 -24.00
C GLU A 317 -2.61 8.92 -24.23
N SER A 318 -2.39 8.07 -23.23
CA SER A 318 -2.56 6.61 -23.29
C SER A 318 -3.75 6.10 -22.47
N VAL A 319 -4.54 7.00 -21.90
CA VAL A 319 -5.63 6.67 -20.96
C VAL A 319 -6.87 7.50 -21.24
N LYS A 320 -8.03 7.03 -20.79
CA LYS A 320 -9.28 7.79 -20.79
C LYS A 320 -9.51 8.40 -19.40
N PRO A 321 -9.45 9.73 -19.25
CA PRO A 321 -9.70 10.39 -17.98
C PRO A 321 -11.09 10.13 -17.42
N ILE A 322 -11.18 9.94 -16.09
CA ILE A 322 -12.45 9.77 -15.35
C ILE A 322 -12.60 10.85 -14.27
N LEU A 323 -11.55 11.10 -13.49
CA LEU A 323 -11.48 12.22 -12.54
C LEU A 323 -10.19 13.01 -12.73
N THR A 324 -10.28 14.32 -12.49
CA THR A 324 -9.13 15.21 -12.29
C THR A 324 -9.14 15.78 -10.88
N THR A 325 -7.96 16.08 -10.35
CA THR A 325 -7.80 16.75 -9.05
C THR A 325 -7.63 18.25 -9.22
N SER A 326 -8.14 19.03 -8.26
CA SER A 326 -7.82 20.46 -8.13
C SER A 326 -6.43 20.72 -7.58
N PHE A 327 -5.73 19.69 -7.08
CA PHE A 327 -4.39 19.83 -6.56
C PHE A 327 -3.43 20.33 -7.64
N THR A 328 -2.57 21.28 -7.27
CA THR A 328 -1.43 21.71 -8.07
C THR A 328 -0.21 21.70 -7.16
N PRO A 329 0.86 20.98 -7.51
CA PRO A 329 2.07 20.96 -6.70
C PRO A 329 2.70 22.36 -6.66
N PRO A 330 3.25 22.81 -5.50
CA PRO A 330 3.84 24.13 -5.37
C PRO A 330 4.97 24.40 -6.38
N ASP A 331 5.81 23.39 -6.64
CA ASP A 331 6.79 23.42 -7.74
C ASP A 331 6.92 22.02 -8.37
N PRO A 332 6.35 21.79 -9.56
CA PRO A 332 6.50 20.53 -10.29
C PRO A 332 7.97 20.16 -10.56
N ARG A 333 8.85 21.15 -10.76
CA ARG A 333 10.25 20.93 -11.20
C ARG A 333 11.12 20.30 -10.11
N VAL A 334 10.71 20.42 -8.86
CA VAL A 334 11.39 19.76 -7.73
C VAL A 334 11.22 18.24 -7.80
N ASN A 335 10.09 17.80 -8.35
CA ASN A 335 9.69 16.41 -8.33
C ASN A 335 9.76 15.75 -9.70
N PHE A 336 10.26 16.42 -10.73
CA PHE A 336 10.26 15.89 -12.09
C PHE A 336 11.48 16.32 -12.88
N ASN A 337 11.83 15.50 -13.86
CA ASN A 337 12.66 15.97 -14.95
C ASN A 337 12.00 17.19 -15.64
N PRO A 338 12.75 18.25 -16.02
CA PRO A 338 12.19 19.40 -16.75
C PRO A 338 11.48 19.04 -18.07
N GLN A 339 11.77 17.87 -18.65
CA GLN A 339 11.08 17.36 -19.84
C GLN A 339 9.67 16.83 -19.55
N ARG A 340 9.32 16.61 -18.28
CA ARG A 340 8.02 16.09 -17.85
C ARG A 340 7.12 17.22 -17.37
N GLN A 341 5.87 17.17 -17.81
CA GLN A 341 4.83 18.09 -17.37
C GLN A 341 3.96 17.42 -16.29
N TYR A 342 3.57 18.21 -15.29
CA TYR A 342 2.59 17.77 -14.32
C TYR A 342 1.24 17.52 -15.00
N SER A 343 0.55 16.45 -14.59
CA SER A 343 -0.81 16.12 -15.00
C SER A 343 -1.70 16.10 -13.76
N ASN A 344 -2.83 16.78 -13.82
CA ASN A 344 -3.85 16.76 -12.78
C ASN A 344 -4.80 15.55 -12.89
N LEU A 345 -4.47 14.59 -13.75
CA LEU A 345 -5.22 13.35 -13.86
C LEU A 345 -5.10 12.54 -12.56
N SER A 346 -6.23 12.18 -11.95
CA SER A 346 -6.26 11.44 -10.68
C SER A 346 -6.91 10.07 -10.80
N THR A 347 -7.77 9.86 -11.79
CA THR A 347 -8.44 8.57 -12.03
C THR A 347 -8.70 8.39 -13.52
N TRP A 348 -8.47 7.18 -14.04
CA TRP A 348 -8.66 6.86 -15.44
C TRP A 348 -9.05 5.42 -15.68
N VAL A 349 -9.52 5.16 -16.90
CA VAL A 349 -9.65 3.81 -17.44
C VAL A 349 -8.82 3.66 -18.71
N LYS A 350 -8.40 2.44 -19.01
CA LYS A 350 -7.74 2.11 -20.29
C LYS A 350 -7.93 0.65 -20.65
N VAL A 351 -7.45 0.30 -21.84
CA VAL A 351 -7.30 -1.10 -22.25
C VAL A 351 -5.83 -1.46 -22.22
N SER A 352 -5.52 -2.56 -21.54
CA SER A 352 -4.18 -3.15 -21.50
C SER A 352 -4.26 -4.57 -22.01
N GLU A 353 -3.68 -4.83 -23.18
CA GLU A 353 -3.89 -6.06 -23.95
C GLU A 353 -5.37 -6.26 -24.32
N GLY A 354 -6.07 -7.18 -23.65
CA GLY A 354 -7.51 -7.38 -23.79
C GLY A 354 -8.31 -6.98 -22.55
N SER A 355 -7.67 -6.39 -21.54
CA SER A 355 -8.27 -6.18 -20.22
C SER A 355 -8.77 -4.77 -20.02
N PRO A 356 -9.97 -4.59 -19.44
CA PRO A 356 -10.39 -3.30 -18.91
C PRO A 356 -9.60 -3.01 -17.63
N VAL A 357 -8.92 -1.86 -17.62
CA VAL A 357 -8.11 -1.39 -16.51
C VAL A 357 -8.70 -0.11 -15.95
N PHE A 358 -8.85 -0.04 -14.63
CA PHE A 358 -9.11 1.18 -13.88
C PHE A 358 -7.91 1.50 -12.98
N TYR A 359 -7.58 2.77 -12.85
CA TYR A 359 -6.66 3.26 -11.82
C TYR A 359 -7.24 4.47 -11.12
N THR A 360 -7.01 4.57 -9.81
CA THR A 360 -7.19 5.81 -9.05
C THR A 360 -6.02 6.10 -8.13
N GLN A 361 -5.61 7.36 -8.06
CA GLN A 361 -4.55 7.84 -7.19
C GLN A 361 -4.95 7.84 -5.71
N MET A 362 -6.25 7.90 -5.40
CA MET A 362 -6.73 8.05 -4.03
C MET A 362 -6.72 6.73 -3.26
N GLY A 363 -6.66 6.82 -1.94
CA GLY A 363 -6.83 5.70 -1.03
C GLY A 363 -5.66 5.45 -0.09
N HIS A 364 -4.88 6.48 0.28
CA HIS A 364 -3.67 6.31 1.10
C HIS A 364 -3.94 5.65 2.45
N ASP A 365 -4.98 6.14 3.14
CA ASP A 365 -5.27 5.77 4.50
C ASP A 365 -6.78 5.80 4.79
N ASN A 366 -7.10 5.57 6.07
CA ASN A 366 -8.46 5.59 6.56
C ASN A 366 -9.23 6.89 6.26
N ASN A 367 -8.58 8.05 6.11
CA ASN A 367 -9.28 9.30 5.77
C ASN A 367 -9.98 9.17 4.41
N ALA A 368 -9.32 8.58 3.42
CA ALA A 368 -9.90 8.32 2.12
C ALA A 368 -10.96 7.22 2.16
N TRP A 369 -10.67 6.12 2.86
CA TRP A 369 -11.56 4.95 2.93
C TRP A 369 -12.90 5.23 3.60
N ARG A 370 -12.97 6.26 4.47
CA ARG A 370 -14.21 6.74 5.11
C ARG A 370 -15.13 7.49 4.16
N VAL A 371 -14.63 8.00 3.03
CA VAL A 371 -15.40 8.89 2.14
C VAL A 371 -16.42 8.07 1.36
N PRO A 372 -17.74 8.32 1.52
CA PRO A 372 -18.77 7.57 0.82
C PRO A 372 -18.62 7.58 -0.71
N ALA A 373 -18.24 8.72 -1.28
CA ALA A 373 -18.01 8.86 -2.70
C ALA A 373 -16.80 8.04 -3.21
N TYR A 374 -15.74 7.91 -2.40
CA TYR A 374 -14.62 7.03 -2.70
C TYR A 374 -15.05 5.56 -2.67
N GLN A 375 -15.77 5.13 -1.63
CA GLN A 375 -16.30 3.77 -1.56
C GLN A 375 -17.21 3.43 -2.77
N GLN A 376 -18.06 4.39 -3.17
CA GLN A 376 -18.92 4.25 -4.35
C GLN A 376 -18.10 4.16 -5.64
N LEU A 377 -17.05 4.97 -5.78
CA LEU A 377 -16.13 4.93 -6.93
C LEU A 377 -15.47 3.55 -7.06
N ILE A 378 -14.91 3.01 -5.97
CA ILE A 378 -14.25 1.69 -5.98
C ILE A 378 -15.26 0.58 -6.32
N ARG A 379 -16.45 0.62 -5.72
CA ARG A 379 -17.54 -0.32 -6.04
C ARG A 379 -17.91 -0.26 -7.52
N ASN A 380 -18.10 0.94 -8.08
CA ASN A 380 -18.44 1.10 -9.49
C ASN A 380 -17.31 0.63 -10.41
N ALA A 381 -16.05 0.89 -10.05
CA ALA A 381 -14.87 0.43 -10.79
C ALA A 381 -14.80 -1.09 -10.87
N ILE A 382 -15.02 -1.79 -9.75
CA ILE A 382 -15.06 -3.26 -9.72
C ILE A 382 -16.22 -3.80 -10.57
N LYS A 383 -17.42 -3.23 -10.40
CA LYS A 383 -18.59 -3.64 -11.20
C LYS A 383 -18.39 -3.44 -12.68
N TRP A 384 -17.80 -2.30 -13.07
CA TRP A 384 -17.46 -2.02 -14.46
C TRP A 384 -16.39 -2.98 -14.97
N ALA A 385 -15.29 -3.20 -14.25
CA ALA A 385 -14.21 -4.09 -14.69
C ALA A 385 -14.65 -5.55 -14.86
N ALA A 386 -15.72 -5.98 -14.17
CA ALA A 386 -16.35 -7.29 -14.32
C ALA A 386 -17.40 -7.37 -15.44
N SER A 387 -17.80 -6.23 -16.01
CA SER A 387 -19.02 -6.14 -16.82
C SER A 387 -18.79 -6.62 -18.26
N PRO A 388 -19.79 -7.26 -18.89
CA PRO A 388 -19.72 -7.64 -20.31
C PRO A 388 -19.39 -6.45 -21.22
N GLU A 389 -19.91 -5.26 -20.90
CA GLU A 389 -19.69 -4.04 -21.66
C GLU A 389 -18.22 -3.60 -21.61
N ALA A 390 -17.58 -3.66 -20.44
CA ALA A 390 -16.16 -3.33 -20.31
C ALA A 390 -15.27 -4.32 -21.05
N HIS A 391 -15.59 -5.62 -20.98
CA HIS A 391 -14.86 -6.65 -21.73
C HIS A 391 -15.06 -6.52 -23.25
N ALA A 392 -16.28 -6.19 -23.70
CA ALA A 392 -16.56 -5.92 -25.11
C ALA A 392 -15.78 -4.67 -25.60
N TRP A 393 -15.79 -3.60 -24.80
CA TRP A 393 -15.01 -2.39 -25.05
C TRP A 393 -13.50 -2.70 -25.13
N ALA A 394 -12.96 -3.47 -24.19
CA ALA A 394 -11.55 -3.85 -24.18
C ALA A 394 -11.18 -4.71 -25.40
N LYS A 395 -12.05 -5.64 -25.80
CA LYS A 395 -11.86 -6.47 -27.00
C LYS A 395 -11.86 -5.63 -28.29
N ALA A 396 -12.65 -4.55 -28.35
CA ALA A 396 -12.71 -3.66 -29.51
C ALA A 396 -11.51 -2.69 -29.59
N ASN A 397 -10.86 -2.40 -28.47
CA ASN A 397 -9.81 -1.38 -28.35
C ASN A 397 -8.47 -1.95 -27.84
N ARG A 398 -8.15 -3.19 -28.24
CA ARG A 398 -6.97 -3.91 -27.72
C ARG A 398 -5.70 -3.12 -27.98
N THR A 399 -4.85 -3.07 -26.96
CA THR A 399 -3.49 -2.53 -27.04
C THR A 399 -2.48 -3.67 -27.07
N ARG A 400 -1.22 -3.38 -27.40
CA ARG A 400 -0.13 -4.36 -27.29
C ARG A 400 0.99 -3.74 -26.45
N ILE A 401 1.22 -4.33 -25.29
CA ILE A 401 2.24 -3.93 -24.32
C ILE A 401 3.34 -5.00 -24.30
N PHE A 402 2.94 -6.27 -24.22
CA PHE A 402 3.85 -7.41 -24.21
C PHE A 402 4.11 -7.92 -25.63
N LYS A 403 5.36 -8.25 -25.92
CA LYS A 403 5.77 -8.78 -27.23
C LYS A 403 5.20 -10.16 -27.51
#